data_AF-X1SEG9-F1
#
_entry.id   AF-X1SEG9-F1
#
_cell.length_a   1.000
_cell.length_b   1.000
_cell.length_c   1.000
_cell.angle_alpha   90.00
_cell.angle_beta   90.00
_cell.angle_gamma   90.00
#
_symmetry.space_group_name_H-M   'P 1'
#
loop_
_entity.id
_entity.type
_entity.pdbx_description
1 polymer ?
#
loop_
_entity_poly.entity_id
_entity_poly.type
_entity_poly.pdbx_seq_one_letter_code
_entity_poly.pdbx_strand_id
1 'polypeptide(L)'
;MVWDRILKGISKQNKLSFSRTELDKVLESSEYTPKSLITLFEKDLGKIFNTDSGVREKYSVKRHTLMVIGQFEKYFANQELPAGMSKNFFRTFLALHDIGKSEAIKKTGDKHNQHRYTSKIMSSVLSQLNFSDEEVSVAVALVFGDVIGGYIRDHYSGKKATEELAKMADDAGLPFYDFLKLLLVFYQADAGSYTEDAGGLKSLDHLSP
;
A
#
# COMPACT_ATOMS: atom_id res chain seq x y z
N MET A 1 14.48 -18.79 -19.51
CA MET A 1 15.18 -19.67 -18.53
C MET A 1 15.72 -18.96 -17.28
N VAL A 2 16.25 -17.73 -17.36
CA VAL A 2 16.73 -16.99 -16.16
C VAL A 2 15.57 -16.46 -15.30
N TRP A 3 14.51 -15.95 -15.93
CA TRP A 3 13.30 -15.44 -15.28
C TRP A 3 12.56 -16.49 -14.42
N ASP A 4 12.53 -17.73 -14.89
CA ASP A 4 11.84 -18.84 -14.23
C ASP A 4 12.59 -19.31 -12.96
N ARG A 5 13.93 -19.19 -12.94
CA ARG A 5 14.75 -19.44 -11.75
C ARG A 5 14.64 -18.34 -10.69
N ILE A 6 14.47 -17.08 -11.11
CA ILE A 6 14.22 -15.94 -10.21
C ILE A 6 12.82 -16.06 -9.56
N LEU A 7 11.81 -16.47 -10.33
CA LEU A 7 10.47 -16.77 -9.81
C LEU A 7 10.49 -17.96 -8.83
N LYS A 8 11.20 -19.04 -9.17
CA LYS A 8 11.36 -20.21 -8.30
C LYS A 8 12.13 -19.90 -6.99
N GLY A 9 13.09 -18.98 -7.03
CA GLY A 9 13.81 -18.51 -5.83
C GLY A 9 12.93 -17.71 -4.88
N ILE A 10 11.98 -16.92 -5.40
CA ILE A 10 10.99 -16.19 -4.59
C ILE A 10 9.92 -17.15 -4.03
N SER A 11 9.58 -18.22 -4.76
CA SER A 11 8.55 -19.19 -4.34
C SER A 11 8.95 -20.13 -3.19
N LYS A 12 10.25 -20.30 -2.92
CA LYS A 12 10.74 -21.32 -1.96
C LYS A 12 10.81 -20.86 -0.50
N GLN A 13 10.60 -19.57 -0.20
CA GLN A 13 10.73 -19.04 1.17
C GLN A 13 9.49 -18.37 1.76
N ASN A 14 8.38 -18.24 1.04
CA ASN A 14 7.36 -17.25 1.39
C ASN A 14 6.03 -17.85 1.83
N LYS A 15 6.02 -18.76 2.82
CA LYS A 15 4.78 -19.04 3.56
C LYS A 15 4.75 -18.15 4.80
N LEU A 16 3.71 -17.34 4.97
CA LEU A 16 3.53 -16.56 6.19
C LEU A 16 3.48 -17.50 7.40
N SER A 17 4.16 -17.08 8.48
CA SER A 17 4.18 -17.79 9.75
C SER A 17 2.86 -17.69 10.53
N PHE A 18 1.97 -16.79 10.10
CA PHE A 18 0.67 -16.54 10.72
C PHE A 18 -0.48 -16.73 9.71
N SER A 19 -1.65 -17.01 10.26
CA SER A 19 -2.90 -17.26 9.53
C SER A 19 -3.78 -16.01 9.41
N ARG A 20 -4.80 -16.09 8.54
CA ARG A 20 -5.86 -15.07 8.46
C ARG A 20 -6.56 -14.85 9.82
N THR A 21 -6.83 -15.92 10.57
CA THR A 21 -7.44 -15.81 11.91
C THR A 21 -6.56 -15.04 12.89
N GLU A 22 -5.24 -15.16 12.83
CA GLU A 22 -4.33 -14.36 13.67
C GLU A 22 -4.29 -12.90 13.24
N LEU A 23 -4.37 -12.62 11.94
CA LEU A 23 -4.51 -11.27 11.42
C LEU A 23 -5.81 -10.62 11.88
N ASP A 24 -6.94 -11.31 11.74
CA ASP A 24 -8.26 -10.80 12.14
C ASP A 24 -8.29 -10.51 13.65
N LYS A 25 -7.71 -11.39 14.49
CA LYS A 25 -7.55 -11.12 15.94
C LYS A 25 -6.81 -9.82 16.24
N VAL A 26 -5.79 -9.47 15.45
CA VAL A 26 -5.07 -8.21 15.62
C VAL A 26 -5.94 -7.03 15.18
N LEU A 27 -6.62 -7.16 14.04
CA LEU A 27 -7.41 -6.08 13.41
C LEU A 27 -8.75 -5.80 14.13
N GLU A 28 -9.32 -6.80 14.79
CA GLU A 28 -10.62 -6.71 15.51
C GLU A 28 -10.45 -6.43 17.01
N SER A 29 -9.20 -6.35 17.49
CA SER A 29 -8.91 -5.99 18.88
C SER A 29 -9.47 -4.60 19.22
N SER A 30 -10.11 -4.47 20.39
CA SER A 30 -10.51 -3.16 20.93
C SER A 30 -9.32 -2.22 21.15
N GLU A 31 -8.13 -2.80 21.36
CA GLU A 31 -6.86 -2.11 21.54
C GLU A 31 -6.03 -2.10 20.26
N TYR A 32 -6.68 -2.11 19.08
CA TYR A 32 -5.98 -2.09 17.80
C TYR A 32 -5.01 -0.89 17.71
N THR A 33 -3.79 -1.15 17.24
CA THR A 33 -2.84 -0.10 16.87
C THR A 33 -2.19 -0.43 15.53
N PRO A 34 -1.76 0.57 14.73
CA PRO A 34 -0.95 0.33 13.54
C PRO A 34 0.30 -0.51 13.85
N LYS A 35 0.88 -0.31 15.04
CA LYS A 35 2.07 -1.04 15.50
C LYS A 35 1.79 -2.54 15.69
N SER A 36 0.64 -2.94 16.22
CA SER A 36 0.33 -4.37 16.40
C SER A 36 0.19 -5.09 15.06
N LEU A 37 -0.39 -4.44 14.05
CA LEU A 37 -0.46 -4.97 12.68
C LEU A 37 0.93 -5.15 12.06
N ILE A 38 1.76 -4.11 12.11
CA ILE A 38 3.12 -4.18 11.55
C ILE A 38 3.98 -5.21 12.30
N THR A 39 3.84 -5.31 13.62
CA THR A 39 4.54 -6.34 14.41
C THR A 39 4.20 -7.76 13.94
N LEU A 40 2.94 -8.01 13.54
CA LEU A 40 2.54 -9.31 13.00
C LEU A 40 3.24 -9.59 11.67
N PHE A 41 3.21 -8.65 10.72
CA PHE A 41 3.88 -8.81 9.42
C PHE A 41 5.40 -8.87 9.52
N GLU A 42 6.02 -8.22 10.51
CA GLU A 42 7.46 -8.22 10.72
C GLU A 42 8.04 -9.62 11.00
N LYS A 43 7.22 -10.57 11.49
CA LYS A 43 7.64 -11.96 11.68
C LYS A 43 8.24 -12.57 10.41
N ASP A 44 7.65 -12.24 9.26
CA ASP A 44 8.05 -12.78 7.96
C ASP A 44 8.69 -11.72 7.05
N LEU A 45 8.29 -10.45 7.21
CA LEU A 45 8.69 -9.34 6.33
C LEU A 45 9.64 -8.34 7.01
N GLY A 46 10.13 -8.63 8.21
CA GLY A 46 10.93 -7.68 9.01
C GLY A 46 12.19 -7.16 8.31
N LYS A 47 12.83 -7.97 7.46
CA LYS A 47 13.97 -7.50 6.64
C LYS A 47 13.58 -6.37 5.69
N ILE A 48 12.38 -6.43 5.10
CA ILE A 48 11.89 -5.42 4.16
C ILE A 48 11.47 -4.16 4.93
N PHE A 49 10.75 -4.31 6.04
CA PHE A 49 10.31 -3.18 6.87
C PHE A 49 11.48 -2.32 7.39
N ASN A 50 12.65 -2.93 7.61
CA ASN A 50 13.85 -2.22 8.06
C ASN A 50 14.66 -1.56 6.93
N THR A 51 14.27 -1.73 5.66
CA THR A 51 14.93 -1.04 4.53
C THR A 51 14.50 0.42 4.41
N ASP A 52 15.33 1.21 3.73
CA ASP A 52 15.01 2.61 3.36
C ASP A 52 13.79 2.64 2.43
N SER A 53 12.84 3.53 2.72
CA SER A 53 11.65 3.77 1.91
C SER A 53 11.94 4.58 0.64
N GLY A 54 13.18 5.01 0.39
CA GLY A 54 13.59 5.73 -0.81
C GLY A 54 13.04 7.15 -0.92
N VAL A 55 12.47 7.68 0.17
CA VAL A 55 11.95 9.05 0.27
C VAL A 55 13.07 10.01 0.67
N ARG A 56 12.90 11.31 0.41
CA ARG A 56 13.93 12.32 0.67
C ARG A 56 14.29 12.40 2.16
N GLU A 57 13.31 12.13 3.01
CA GLU A 57 13.36 12.15 4.47
C GLU A 57 14.05 10.90 5.06
N LYS A 58 14.40 9.91 4.22
CA LYS A 58 15.13 8.67 4.59
C LYS A 58 14.46 7.85 5.70
N TYR A 59 13.13 7.79 5.69
CA TYR A 59 12.40 6.89 6.59
C TYR A 59 12.66 5.43 6.22
N SER A 60 12.61 4.53 7.21
CA SER A 60 12.44 3.11 6.89
C SER A 60 11.03 2.86 6.35
N VAL A 61 10.86 1.79 5.57
CA VAL A 61 9.54 1.34 5.11
C VAL A 61 8.58 1.21 6.31
N LYS A 62 9.04 0.62 7.41
CA LYS A 62 8.27 0.53 8.67
C LYS A 62 7.76 1.88 9.15
N ARG A 63 8.64 2.87 9.27
CA ARG A 63 8.27 4.18 9.82
C ARG A 63 7.25 4.84 8.90
N HIS A 64 7.50 4.83 7.60
CA HIS A 64 6.58 5.39 6.62
C HIS A 64 5.20 4.71 6.69
N THR A 65 5.15 3.38 6.62
CA THR A 65 3.90 2.63 6.71
C THR A 65 3.12 2.93 8.00
N LEU A 66 3.78 3.07 9.15
CA LEU A 66 3.11 3.43 10.40
C LEU A 66 2.49 4.84 10.36
N MET A 67 3.16 5.81 9.73
CA MET A 67 2.63 7.17 9.57
C MET A 67 1.41 7.16 8.62
N VAL A 68 1.48 6.43 7.50
CA VAL A 68 0.37 6.29 6.55
C VAL A 68 -0.85 5.66 7.19
N ILE A 69 -0.69 4.54 7.91
CA ILE A 69 -1.81 3.91 8.63
C ILE A 69 -2.32 4.85 9.72
N GLY A 70 -1.44 5.58 10.42
CA GLY A 70 -1.85 6.58 11.41
C GLY A 70 -2.77 7.66 10.83
N GLN A 71 -2.44 8.19 9.65
CA GLN A 71 -3.32 9.14 8.95
C GLN A 71 -4.64 8.50 8.54
N PHE A 72 -4.61 7.25 8.08
CA PHE A 72 -5.83 6.50 7.80
C PHE A 72 -6.72 6.36 9.05
N GLU A 73 -6.16 5.96 10.19
CA GLU A 73 -6.91 5.83 11.44
C GLU A 73 -7.51 7.16 11.89
N LYS A 74 -6.74 8.24 11.77
CA LYS A 74 -7.16 9.58 12.21
C LYS A 74 -8.34 10.13 11.39
N TYR A 75 -8.27 10.00 10.07
CA TYR A 75 -9.18 10.71 9.17
C TYR A 75 -10.27 9.84 8.55
N PHE A 76 -10.03 8.53 8.39
CA PHE A 76 -10.88 7.67 7.55
C PHE A 76 -11.42 6.42 8.25
N ALA A 77 -10.79 5.92 9.33
CA ALA A 77 -11.23 4.67 9.98
C ALA A 77 -12.63 4.74 10.63
N ASN A 78 -13.16 5.94 10.89
CA ASN A 78 -14.53 6.14 11.39
C ASN A 78 -15.57 6.34 10.28
N GLN A 79 -15.16 6.27 9.02
CA GLN A 79 -16.04 6.43 7.86
C GLN A 79 -16.29 5.08 7.18
N GLU A 80 -17.38 4.98 6.42
CA GLU A 80 -17.57 3.88 5.48
C GLU A 80 -16.65 4.08 4.29
N LEU A 81 -15.97 3.01 3.87
CA LEU A 81 -15.15 3.07 2.67
C LEU A 81 -16.02 2.80 1.42
N PRO A 82 -15.68 3.41 0.27
CA PRO A 82 -16.40 3.20 -0.98
C PRO A 82 -16.49 1.72 -1.37
N ALA A 83 -17.52 1.38 -2.15
CA ALA A 83 -17.85 -0.01 -2.54
C ALA A 83 -18.02 -1.00 -1.37
N GLY A 84 -18.28 -0.52 -0.14
CA GLY A 84 -18.42 -1.37 1.03
C GLY A 84 -17.09 -2.00 1.47
N MET A 85 -15.96 -1.39 1.10
CA MET A 85 -14.64 -1.95 1.36
C MET A 85 -14.38 -2.11 2.86
N SER A 86 -13.85 -3.27 3.25
CA SER A 86 -13.50 -3.52 4.64
C SER A 86 -12.34 -2.65 5.09
N LYS A 87 -12.49 -1.98 6.24
CA LYS A 87 -11.40 -1.23 6.88
C LYS A 87 -10.23 -2.12 7.27
N ASN A 88 -10.51 -3.37 7.64
CA ASN A 88 -9.49 -4.35 8.01
C ASN A 88 -8.67 -4.79 6.79
N PHE A 89 -9.34 -4.98 5.65
CA PHE A 89 -8.64 -5.16 4.38
C PHE A 89 -7.82 -3.92 4.03
N PHE A 90 -8.38 -2.71 4.12
CA PHE A 90 -7.67 -1.49 3.75
C PHE A 90 -6.43 -1.25 4.62
N ARG A 91 -6.51 -1.49 5.94
CA ARG A 91 -5.36 -1.49 6.86
C ARG A 91 -4.29 -2.49 6.42
N THR A 92 -4.71 -3.68 6.00
CA THR A 92 -3.80 -4.73 5.50
C THR A 92 -3.12 -4.32 4.20
N PHE A 93 -3.88 -3.73 3.27
CA PHE A 93 -3.34 -3.12 2.05
C PHE A 93 -2.29 -2.04 2.37
N LEU A 94 -2.60 -1.10 3.27
CA LEU A 94 -1.68 -0.06 3.68
C LEU A 94 -0.42 -0.62 4.33
N ALA A 95 -0.51 -1.72 5.09
CA ALA A 95 0.67 -2.39 5.64
C ALA A 95 1.64 -2.93 4.57
N LEU A 96 1.14 -3.17 3.35
CA LEU A 96 1.88 -3.79 2.26
C LEU A 96 2.21 -2.84 1.09
N HIS A 97 1.65 -1.63 1.06
CA HIS A 97 1.68 -0.75 -0.12
C HIS A 97 3.10 -0.43 -0.64
N ASP A 98 4.09 -0.38 0.25
CA ASP A 98 5.48 -0.04 -0.10
C ASP A 98 6.45 -1.24 0.02
N ILE A 99 5.93 -2.47 0.18
CA ILE A 99 6.75 -3.65 0.48
C ILE A 99 7.70 -4.07 -0.65
N GLY A 100 7.41 -3.71 -1.90
CA GLY A 100 8.24 -4.06 -3.06
C GLY A 100 9.35 -3.08 -3.40
N LYS A 101 9.41 -1.94 -2.70
CA LYS A 101 10.25 -0.80 -3.07
C LYS A 101 11.74 -1.12 -3.01
N SER A 102 12.19 -1.76 -1.94
CA SER A 102 13.60 -2.12 -1.76
C SER A 102 14.06 -3.24 -2.71
N GLU A 103 13.18 -4.20 -3.03
CA GLU A 103 13.44 -5.23 -4.06
C GLU A 103 13.61 -4.62 -5.46
N ALA A 104 12.79 -3.64 -5.82
CA ALA A 104 12.89 -2.96 -7.11
C ALA A 104 14.20 -2.19 -7.27
N ILE A 105 14.58 -1.40 -6.26
CA ILE A 105 15.84 -0.66 -6.24
C ILE A 105 17.04 -1.64 -6.29
N LYS A 106 17.01 -2.70 -5.48
CA LYS A 106 18.11 -3.68 -5.40
C LYS A 106 18.30 -4.48 -6.69
N LYS A 107 17.21 -4.82 -7.39
CA LYS A 107 17.26 -5.71 -8.57
C LYS A 107 17.37 -4.98 -9.89
N THR A 108 16.81 -3.78 -9.99
CA THR A 108 16.72 -3.06 -11.26
C THR A 108 17.47 -1.74 -11.27
N GLY A 109 17.84 -1.22 -10.09
CA GLY A 109 18.37 0.15 -9.97
C GLY A 109 17.33 1.24 -10.27
N ASP A 110 16.08 0.85 -10.57
CA ASP A 110 15.03 1.74 -11.05
C ASP A 110 13.78 1.66 -10.16
N LYS A 111 13.50 2.75 -9.46
CA LYS A 111 12.32 2.91 -8.62
C LYS A 111 11.01 2.83 -9.41
N HIS A 112 11.01 3.11 -10.71
CA HIS A 112 9.81 3.04 -11.55
C HIS A 112 9.26 1.62 -11.69
N ASN A 113 10.07 0.59 -11.38
CA ASN A 113 9.61 -0.80 -11.35
C ASN A 113 8.98 -1.23 -10.02
N GLN A 114 8.94 -0.36 -8.99
CA GLN A 114 8.46 -0.72 -7.65
C GLN A 114 7.07 -1.35 -7.65
N HIS A 115 6.15 -0.80 -8.45
CA HIS A 115 4.76 -1.26 -8.54
C HIS A 115 4.68 -2.73 -8.95
N ARG A 116 5.59 -3.22 -9.81
CA ARG A 116 5.64 -4.63 -10.23
C ARG A 116 6.07 -5.56 -9.10
N TYR A 117 7.02 -5.13 -8.27
CA TYR A 117 7.50 -5.92 -7.15
C TYR A 117 6.52 -5.88 -5.98
N THR A 118 5.96 -4.70 -5.69
CA THR A 118 4.92 -4.52 -4.67
C THR A 118 3.72 -5.37 -5.01
N SER A 119 3.16 -5.23 -6.22
CA SER A 119 1.98 -6.01 -6.64
C SER A 119 2.21 -7.51 -6.48
N LYS A 120 3.37 -8.01 -6.90
CA LYS A 120 3.67 -9.44 -6.79
C LYS A 120 3.75 -9.94 -5.34
N ILE A 121 4.45 -9.20 -4.46
CA ILE A 121 4.56 -9.57 -3.05
C ILE A 121 3.20 -9.44 -2.37
N MET A 122 2.51 -8.33 -2.61
CA MET A 122 1.18 -8.04 -2.06
C MET A 122 0.16 -9.10 -2.47
N SER A 123 0.02 -9.44 -3.76
CA SER A 123 -0.88 -10.51 -4.21
C SER A 123 -0.54 -11.84 -3.52
N SER A 124 0.74 -12.20 -3.44
CA SER A 124 1.15 -13.45 -2.80
C SER A 124 0.81 -13.48 -1.30
N VAL A 125 0.98 -12.37 -0.59
CA VAL A 125 0.66 -12.25 0.84
C VAL A 125 -0.84 -12.27 1.07
N LEU A 126 -1.60 -11.49 0.29
CA LEU A 126 -3.06 -11.40 0.41
C LEU A 126 -3.74 -12.74 0.08
N SER A 127 -3.31 -13.44 -0.98
CA SER A 127 -3.84 -14.77 -1.30
C SER A 127 -3.54 -15.80 -0.21
N GLN A 128 -2.36 -15.75 0.44
CA GLN A 128 -2.05 -16.62 1.58
C GLN A 128 -2.91 -16.35 2.81
N LEU A 129 -3.40 -15.11 2.95
CA LEU A 129 -4.32 -14.68 3.99
C LEU A 129 -5.79 -14.86 3.57
N ASN A 130 -6.05 -15.60 2.50
CA ASN A 130 -7.39 -15.90 1.98
C ASN A 130 -8.25 -14.65 1.76
N PHE A 131 -7.66 -13.52 1.34
CA PHE A 131 -8.42 -12.44 0.75
C PHE A 131 -8.95 -12.87 -0.61
N SER A 132 -10.12 -12.35 -0.97
CA SER A 132 -10.78 -12.64 -2.25
C SER A 132 -9.97 -12.14 -3.44
N ASP A 133 -10.19 -12.72 -4.62
CA ASP A 133 -9.52 -12.29 -5.84
C ASP A 133 -9.90 -10.84 -6.20
N GLU A 134 -11.12 -10.42 -5.85
CA GLU A 134 -11.61 -9.04 -5.98
C GLU A 134 -10.81 -8.09 -5.07
N GLU A 135 -10.65 -8.42 -3.79
CA GLU A 135 -9.83 -7.64 -2.86
C GLU A 135 -8.37 -7.55 -3.33
N VAL A 136 -7.79 -8.66 -3.80
CA VAL A 136 -6.43 -8.66 -4.36
C VAL A 136 -6.31 -7.75 -5.58
N SER A 137 -7.29 -7.77 -6.48
CA SER A 137 -7.31 -6.94 -7.68
C SER A 137 -7.39 -5.45 -7.34
N VAL A 138 -8.25 -5.08 -6.38
CA VAL A 138 -8.34 -3.71 -5.87
C VAL A 138 -7.00 -3.26 -5.26
N ALA A 139 -6.39 -4.07 -4.39
CA ALA A 139 -5.12 -3.74 -3.76
C ALA A 139 -4.01 -3.48 -4.78
N VAL A 140 -3.90 -4.34 -5.80
CA VAL A 140 -2.92 -4.23 -6.88
C VAL A 140 -3.16 -2.97 -7.72
N ALA A 141 -4.41 -2.70 -8.09
CA ALA A 141 -4.76 -1.51 -8.85
C ALA A 141 -4.41 -0.21 -8.10
N LEU A 142 -4.69 -0.14 -6.79
CA LEU A 142 -4.39 1.03 -5.96
C LEU A 142 -2.89 1.34 -5.88
N VAL A 143 -2.02 0.31 -5.87
CA VAL A 143 -0.56 0.50 -5.85
C VAL A 143 0.08 0.57 -7.23
N PHE A 144 -0.68 0.52 -8.34
CA PHE A 144 -0.10 0.39 -9.68
C PHE A 144 0.62 1.67 -10.16
N GLY A 145 0.21 2.85 -9.69
CA GLY A 145 0.87 4.12 -10.06
C GLY A 145 0.28 5.36 -9.39
N ASP A 146 1.07 6.45 -9.39
CA ASP A 146 0.69 7.75 -8.81
C ASP A 146 0.01 8.66 -9.85
N VAL A 147 -1.20 8.28 -10.29
CA VAL A 147 -1.95 9.06 -11.30
C VAL A 147 -2.38 10.42 -10.75
N ILE A 148 -2.81 10.47 -9.49
CA ILE A 148 -3.24 11.70 -8.82
C ILE A 148 -2.08 12.69 -8.67
N GLY A 149 -0.93 12.25 -8.16
CA GLY A 149 0.26 13.10 -8.06
C GLY A 149 0.83 13.48 -9.43
N GLY A 150 0.71 12.62 -10.44
CA GLY A 150 1.04 12.94 -11.83
C GLY A 150 0.18 14.08 -12.40
N TYR A 151 -1.12 14.06 -12.12
CA TYR A 151 -2.03 15.13 -12.51
C TYR A 151 -1.74 16.45 -11.76
N ILE A 152 -1.57 16.40 -10.43
CA ILE A 152 -1.31 17.60 -9.60
C ILE A 152 0.01 18.29 -9.98
N ARG A 153 1.01 17.55 -10.44
CA ARG A 153 2.32 18.08 -10.86
C ARG A 153 2.40 18.42 -12.35
N ASP A 154 1.27 18.54 -13.04
CA ASP A 154 1.16 18.81 -14.49
C ASP A 154 1.90 17.80 -15.40
N HIS A 155 2.23 16.61 -14.88
CA HIS A 155 2.81 15.54 -15.70
C HIS A 155 1.76 14.81 -16.53
N TYR A 156 0.49 14.83 -16.11
CA TYR A 156 -0.66 14.29 -16.84
C TYR A 156 -1.70 15.36 -17.11
N SER A 157 -2.22 15.38 -18.35
CA SER A 157 -3.44 16.14 -18.64
C SER A 157 -4.64 15.50 -17.95
N GLY A 158 -5.71 16.27 -17.70
CA GLY A 158 -6.94 15.74 -17.13
C GLY A 158 -7.53 14.58 -17.93
N LYS A 159 -7.43 14.64 -19.27
CA LYS A 159 -7.83 13.55 -20.16
C LYS A 159 -7.02 12.28 -19.91
N LYS A 160 -5.68 12.38 -19.89
CA LYS A 160 -4.79 11.23 -19.65
C LYS A 160 -5.01 10.65 -18.26
N ALA A 161 -5.13 11.48 -17.23
CA ALA A 161 -5.41 11.02 -15.87
C ALA A 161 -6.74 10.26 -15.79
N THR A 162 -7.78 10.75 -16.47
CA THR A 162 -9.09 10.09 -16.51
C THR A 162 -9.03 8.73 -17.24
N GLU A 163 -8.31 8.65 -18.36
CA GLU A 163 -8.13 7.41 -19.11
C GLU A 163 -7.39 6.34 -18.28
N GLU A 164 -6.32 6.73 -17.58
CA GLU A 164 -5.59 5.81 -16.70
C GLU A 164 -6.44 5.37 -15.49
N LEU A 165 -7.17 6.31 -14.86
CA LEU A 165 -8.07 5.99 -13.74
C LEU A 165 -9.21 5.06 -14.15
N ALA A 166 -9.77 5.24 -15.35
CA ALA A 166 -10.81 4.36 -15.87
C ALA A 166 -10.30 2.93 -16.03
N LYS A 167 -9.10 2.77 -16.61
CA LYS A 167 -8.47 1.47 -16.72
C LYS A 167 -8.18 0.83 -15.35
N MET A 168 -7.66 1.61 -14.40
CA MET A 168 -7.39 1.10 -13.04
C MET A 168 -8.68 0.67 -12.32
N ALA A 169 -9.78 1.40 -12.52
CA ALA A 169 -11.09 1.01 -11.97
C ALA A 169 -11.62 -0.28 -12.60
N ASP A 170 -11.48 -0.43 -13.93
CA ASP A 170 -11.83 -1.65 -14.65
C ASP A 170 -10.99 -2.86 -14.18
N ASP A 171 -9.67 -2.68 -14.04
CA ASP A 171 -8.75 -3.70 -13.52
C ASP A 171 -9.08 -4.08 -12.06
N ALA A 172 -9.59 -3.13 -11.27
CA ALA A 172 -10.06 -3.36 -9.90
C ALA A 172 -11.46 -3.99 -9.82
N GLY A 173 -12.20 -4.05 -10.94
CA GLY A 173 -13.59 -4.50 -10.96
C GLY A 173 -14.56 -3.59 -10.20
N LEU A 174 -14.26 -2.30 -10.08
CA LEU A 174 -15.05 -1.33 -9.31
C LEU A 174 -15.66 -0.24 -10.20
N PRO A 175 -16.83 0.31 -9.83
CA PRO A 175 -17.32 1.54 -10.44
C PRO A 175 -16.28 2.66 -10.34
N PHE A 176 -16.09 3.40 -11.43
CA PHE A 176 -15.09 4.48 -11.53
C PHE A 176 -15.04 5.40 -10.30
N TYR A 177 -16.21 5.88 -9.84
CA TYR A 177 -16.28 6.80 -8.71
C TYR A 177 -15.92 6.15 -7.36
N ASP A 178 -16.23 4.87 -7.17
CA ASP A 178 -15.86 4.17 -5.94
C ASP A 178 -14.35 3.90 -5.91
N PHE A 179 -13.79 3.48 -7.04
CA PHE A 179 -12.34 3.33 -7.19
C PHE A 179 -11.61 4.65 -6.96
N LEU A 180 -12.07 5.74 -7.60
CA LEU A 180 -11.48 7.06 -7.44
C LEU A 180 -11.49 7.51 -5.97
N LYS A 181 -12.60 7.31 -5.25
CA LYS A 181 -12.68 7.66 -3.83
C LYS A 181 -11.71 6.82 -2.99
N LEU A 182 -11.59 5.52 -3.24
CA LEU A 182 -10.62 4.66 -2.54
C LEU A 182 -9.19 5.12 -2.81
N LEU A 183 -8.87 5.44 -4.06
CA LEU A 183 -7.56 5.95 -4.44
C LEU A 183 -7.26 7.30 -3.77
N LEU A 184 -8.26 8.18 -3.64
CA LEU A 184 -8.12 9.45 -2.92
C LEU A 184 -7.86 9.23 -1.43
N VAL A 185 -8.57 8.31 -0.78
CA VAL A 185 -8.31 7.94 0.62
C VAL A 185 -6.87 7.45 0.79
N PHE A 186 -6.41 6.56 -0.09
CA PHE A 186 -5.03 6.08 -0.08
C PHE A 186 -4.04 7.23 -0.29
N TYR A 187 -4.24 8.03 -1.34
CA TYR A 187 -3.38 9.17 -1.68
C TYR A 187 -3.28 10.18 -0.53
N GLN A 188 -4.40 10.51 0.10
CA GLN A 188 -4.44 11.46 1.22
C GLN A 188 -3.73 10.91 2.46
N ALA A 189 -3.90 9.62 2.77
CA ALA A 189 -3.19 8.98 3.87
C ALA A 189 -1.68 8.93 3.61
N ASP A 190 -1.28 8.61 2.37
CA ASP A 190 0.13 8.50 1.97
C ASP A 190 0.82 9.87 1.93
N ALA A 191 0.30 10.81 1.14
CA ALA A 191 0.83 12.17 1.04
C ALA A 191 0.75 12.92 2.37
N GLY A 192 -0.34 12.73 3.13
CA GLY A 192 -0.52 13.31 4.45
C GLY A 192 0.46 12.76 5.49
N SER A 193 1.15 11.64 5.24
CA SER A 193 2.12 11.06 6.19
C SER A 193 3.43 11.86 6.30
N TYR A 194 3.64 12.84 5.41
CA TYR A 194 4.83 13.68 5.36
C TYR A 194 4.67 15.04 6.08
N THR A 195 3.53 15.28 6.74
CA THR A 195 3.29 16.49 7.54
C THR A 195 3.83 16.33 8.96
N GLU A 196 4.10 17.45 9.65
CA GLU A 196 4.52 17.47 11.06
C GLU A 196 3.47 16.79 11.95
N ASP A 197 2.19 16.96 11.64
CA ASP A 197 1.05 16.32 12.32
C ASP A 197 1.10 14.78 12.27
N ALA A 198 1.69 14.21 11.21
CA ALA A 198 1.87 12.77 11.05
C ALA A 198 3.21 12.25 11.64
N GLY A 199 4.04 13.12 12.23
CA GLY A 199 5.42 12.79 12.65
C GLY A 199 6.45 12.86 11.52
N GLY A 200 6.08 13.47 10.40
CA GLY A 200 6.94 13.80 9.26
C GLY A 200 7.85 15.01 9.50
N LEU A 201 8.87 15.17 8.66
CA LEU A 201 9.69 16.38 8.60
C LEU A 201 8.93 17.42 7.78
N LYS A 202 8.92 18.68 8.24
CA LYS A 202 8.21 19.82 7.62
C LYS A 202 8.38 19.86 6.10
N SER A 203 7.36 19.48 5.33
CA SER A 203 7.45 19.36 3.87
C SER A 203 6.15 19.72 3.13
N LEU A 204 5.00 19.29 3.66
CA LEU A 204 3.67 19.50 3.05
C LEU A 204 2.68 20.20 3.99
N ASP A 205 3.14 20.83 5.07
CA ASP A 205 2.26 21.42 6.10
C ASP A 205 1.38 22.56 5.57
N HIS A 206 1.71 23.13 4.41
CA HIS A 206 0.89 24.11 3.71
C HIS A 206 -0.34 23.51 3.00
N LEU A 207 -0.48 22.18 2.99
CA LEU A 207 -1.62 21.44 2.41
C LEU A 207 -2.55 20.84 3.48
N SER A 208 -2.22 20.96 4.76
CA SER A 208 -3.16 20.65 5.85
C SER A 208 -3.91 21.91 6.28
N PRO A 209 -5.21 21.82 6.59
CA PRO A 209 -6.01 22.96 7.03
C PRO A 209 -5.57 23.53 8.38
#